data_AF-A0A4U1J7J5-F1
#
_entry.id   AF-A0A4U1J7J5-F1
#
_cell.length_a   1.000
_cell.length_b   1.000
_cell.length_c   1.000
_cell.angle_alpha   90.00
_cell.angle_beta   90.00
_cell.angle_gamma   90.00
#
_symmetry.space_group_name_H-M   'P 1'
#
loop_
_entity.id
_entity.type
_entity.pdbx_description
1 polymer ?
#
loop_
_entity_poly.entity_id
_entity_poly.type
_entity_poly.pdbx_seq_one_letter_code
_entity_poly.pdbx_strand_id
1 'polypeptide(L)'
;MEHDTQPDEPRAAPPDLLILLRPNGTVLGGAGGVPTTWLERRPDGPAVSEAVAKACEDTCSDAGAGVVAFRRVVAEVDGQLRTLLLVSVDALPMRRSLVRVPDLLMTTLDRFLSQARAADVELALHKDPSLPPVLYGDEEKLAWLLATLLGNAVRLAACPDAAAPRVDLAASFDRATNEFVFIVSDNGPGMPESTRRWLFERDPRTGRSAGLALLMVKDVVVAHHGSIDVASRVGEGSRFTVRIPRGHARA
;
A
#
# COMPACT_ATOMS: atom_id res chain seq x y z
N MET A 1 5.48 -3.68 -46.07
CA MET A 1 5.84 -3.91 -44.65
C MET A 1 4.78 -3.24 -43.82
N GLU A 2 3.70 -3.97 -43.56
CA GLU A 2 2.65 -3.58 -42.62
C GLU A 2 3.25 -3.62 -41.22
N HIS A 3 3.27 -2.48 -40.54
CA HIS A 3 3.55 -2.42 -39.11
C HIS A 3 2.24 -2.66 -38.38
N ASP A 4 2.13 -3.87 -37.84
CA ASP A 4 1.09 -4.34 -36.94
C ASP A 4 1.05 -3.46 -35.67
N THR A 5 0.07 -2.56 -35.60
CA THR A 5 -0.30 -1.85 -34.37
C THR A 5 -1.14 -2.77 -33.50
N GLN A 6 -0.51 -3.46 -32.55
CA GLN A 6 -1.22 -4.10 -31.46
C GLN A 6 -1.99 -3.05 -30.63
N PRO A 7 -3.26 -3.31 -30.27
CA PRO A 7 -4.05 -2.38 -29.46
C PRO A 7 -3.51 -2.34 -28.02
N ASP A 8 -3.35 -1.13 -27.48
CA ASP A 8 -3.08 -0.83 -26.07
C ASP A 8 -4.05 -1.60 -25.17
N GLU A 9 -3.54 -2.56 -24.38
CA GLU A 9 -4.30 -3.12 -23.26
C GLU A 9 -4.61 -1.99 -22.25
N PRO A 10 -5.86 -1.82 -21.81
CA PRO A 10 -6.23 -0.74 -20.90
C PRO A 10 -5.52 -0.92 -19.56
N ARG A 11 -4.50 -0.09 -19.34
CA ARG A 11 -3.79 0.16 -18.09
C ARG A 11 -4.80 0.36 -16.95
N ALA A 12 -5.00 -0.67 -16.12
CA ALA A 12 -6.04 -0.67 -15.09
C ALA A 12 -5.93 0.55 -14.16
N ALA A 13 -6.98 1.36 -14.10
CA ALA A 13 -7.11 2.54 -13.23
C ALA A 13 -6.83 2.21 -11.75
N PRO A 14 -6.60 3.16 -10.83
CA PRO A 14 -6.64 2.87 -9.39
C PRO A 14 -8.03 2.36 -8.96
N PRO A 15 -8.16 1.53 -7.90
CA PRO A 15 -9.47 1.07 -7.44
C PRO A 15 -10.25 2.20 -6.78
N ASP A 16 -11.55 2.28 -7.05
CA ASP A 16 -12.48 3.25 -6.46
C ASP A 16 -12.81 2.92 -5.01
N LEU A 17 -12.86 1.63 -4.66
CA LEU A 17 -13.17 1.12 -3.32
C LEU A 17 -12.11 0.12 -2.86
N LEU A 18 -11.66 0.23 -1.60
CA LEU A 18 -10.88 -0.82 -0.93
C LEU A 18 -11.78 -1.44 0.12
N ILE A 19 -11.94 -2.77 0.14
CA ILE A 19 -12.77 -3.49 1.10
C ILE A 19 -11.89 -4.49 1.86
N LEU A 20 -11.83 -4.37 3.17
CA LEU A 20 -11.19 -5.37 4.01
C LEU A 20 -12.19 -6.40 4.48
N LEU A 21 -11.84 -7.67 4.33
CA LEU A 21 -12.61 -8.81 4.77
C LEU A 21 -11.86 -9.51 5.91
N ARG A 22 -12.58 -10.05 6.87
CA ARG A 22 -12.09 -11.19 7.66
C ARG A 22 -12.11 -12.45 6.80
N PRO A 23 -11.40 -13.52 7.19
CA PRO A 23 -11.49 -14.82 6.52
C PRO A 23 -12.91 -15.38 6.49
N ASN A 24 -13.72 -14.99 7.46
CA ASN A 24 -15.14 -15.34 7.49
C ASN A 24 -15.99 -14.44 6.58
N GLY A 25 -15.45 -13.63 5.67
CA GLY A 25 -16.21 -12.76 4.75
C GLY A 25 -16.80 -11.48 5.35
N THR A 26 -16.63 -11.23 6.65
CA THR A 26 -17.12 -10.01 7.29
C THR A 26 -16.29 -8.80 6.86
N VAL A 27 -16.93 -7.72 6.40
CA VAL A 27 -16.24 -6.47 6.08
C VAL A 27 -15.76 -5.79 7.35
N LEU A 28 -14.44 -5.66 7.49
CA LEU A 28 -13.79 -4.94 8.60
C LEU A 28 -13.79 -3.42 8.40
N GLY A 29 -13.83 -2.99 7.15
CA GLY A 29 -13.68 -1.59 6.79
C GLY A 29 -13.24 -1.42 5.35
N GLY A 30 -12.94 -0.18 4.98
CA GLY A 30 -12.53 0.12 3.62
C GLY A 30 -12.23 1.58 3.35
N ALA A 31 -11.82 1.90 2.12
CA ALA A 31 -11.60 3.26 1.63
C ALA A 31 -12.41 3.51 0.35
N GLY A 32 -12.63 4.78 -0.01
CA GLY A 32 -13.34 5.16 -1.23
C GLY A 32 -14.87 5.29 -1.10
N GLY A 33 -15.40 5.36 0.13
CA GLY A 33 -16.84 5.43 0.37
C GLY A 33 -17.52 4.06 0.44
N VAL A 34 -16.87 3.07 1.08
CA VAL A 34 -17.49 1.76 1.34
C VAL A 34 -18.83 1.94 2.06
N PRO A 35 -19.90 1.27 1.61
CA PRO A 35 -21.21 1.36 2.25
C PRO A 35 -21.11 1.03 3.74
N THR A 36 -21.58 1.95 4.59
CA THR A 36 -21.58 1.77 6.05
C THR A 36 -22.42 0.57 6.49
N THR A 37 -23.42 0.21 5.67
CA THR A 37 -24.27 -0.98 5.84
C THR A 37 -23.49 -2.30 5.75
N TRP A 38 -22.31 -2.29 5.15
CA TRP A 38 -21.48 -3.50 5.01
C TRP A 38 -20.55 -3.70 6.21
N LEU A 39 -20.23 -2.64 6.95
CA LEU A 39 -19.31 -2.69 8.08
C LEU A 39 -19.77 -3.70 9.13
N GLU A 40 -18.83 -4.54 9.57
CA GLU A 40 -19.03 -5.64 10.53
C GLU A 40 -20.06 -6.68 10.08
N ARG A 41 -20.39 -6.71 8.78
CA ARG A 41 -21.34 -7.67 8.19
C ARG A 41 -20.73 -8.33 6.95
N ARG A 42 -21.30 -9.46 6.54
CA ARG A 42 -21.03 -10.01 5.21
C ARG A 42 -21.83 -9.21 4.18
N PRO A 43 -21.26 -8.93 2.99
CA PRO A 43 -21.98 -8.28 1.90
C PRO A 43 -22.70 -9.37 1.06
N ASP A 44 -23.61 -10.12 1.67
CA ASP A 44 -24.32 -11.27 1.09
C ASP A 44 -25.86 -11.07 1.05
N GLY A 45 -26.32 -9.84 1.24
CA GLY A 45 -27.75 -9.47 1.18
C GLY A 45 -28.23 -9.05 -0.22
N PRO A 46 -29.56 -8.94 -0.43
CA PRO A 46 -30.16 -8.59 -1.73
C PRO A 46 -29.83 -7.18 -2.24
N ALA A 47 -29.22 -6.34 -1.40
CA ALA A 47 -28.74 -5.00 -1.74
C ALA A 47 -27.30 -4.98 -2.29
N VAL A 48 -26.63 -6.13 -2.36
CA VAL A 48 -25.26 -6.27 -2.86
C VAL A 48 -25.28 -6.98 -4.21
N SER A 49 -24.51 -6.48 -5.19
CA SER A 49 -24.41 -7.15 -6.50
C SER A 49 -23.76 -8.53 -6.37
N GLU A 50 -24.23 -9.50 -7.16
CA GLU A 50 -23.72 -10.88 -7.15
C GLU A 50 -22.19 -10.93 -7.39
N ALA A 51 -21.67 -10.01 -8.23
CA ALA A 51 -20.24 -9.86 -8.47
C ALA A 51 -19.45 -9.48 -7.21
N VAL A 52 -19.97 -8.61 -6.33
CA VAL A 52 -19.31 -8.26 -5.06
C VAL A 52 -19.36 -9.43 -4.09
N ALA A 53 -20.51 -10.07 -3.94
CA ALA A 53 -20.68 -11.22 -3.03
C ALA A 53 -19.71 -12.35 -3.42
N LYS A 54 -19.67 -12.71 -4.70
CA LYS A 54 -18.75 -13.70 -5.25
C LYS A 54 -17.30 -13.28 -5.09
N ALA A 55 -16.95 -12.03 -5.36
CA ALA A 55 -15.58 -11.56 -5.16
C ALA A 55 -15.17 -11.61 -3.69
N CYS A 56 -16.06 -11.33 -2.73
CA CYS A 56 -15.78 -11.48 -1.30
C CYS A 56 -15.53 -12.93 -0.93
N GLU A 57 -16.37 -13.84 -1.41
CA GLU A 57 -16.24 -15.27 -1.19
C GLU A 57 -14.94 -15.82 -1.79
N ASP A 58 -14.66 -15.51 -3.05
CA ASP A 58 -13.41 -15.90 -3.73
C ASP A 58 -12.19 -15.34 -2.98
N THR A 59 -12.22 -14.07 -2.55
CA THR A 59 -11.13 -13.45 -1.78
C THR A 59 -10.93 -14.15 -0.44
N CYS A 60 -12.01 -14.56 0.23
CA CYS A 60 -11.90 -15.27 1.51
C CYS A 60 -11.48 -16.73 1.34
N SER A 61 -11.90 -17.38 0.26
CA SER A 61 -11.52 -18.75 -0.09
C SER A 61 -10.05 -18.84 -0.47
N ASP A 62 -9.56 -17.87 -1.26
CA ASP A 62 -8.14 -17.73 -1.60
C ASP A 62 -7.30 -17.33 -0.39
N ALA A 63 -7.92 -16.65 0.59
CA ALA A 63 -7.30 -16.35 1.88
C ALA A 63 -7.27 -17.62 2.75
N GLY A 64 -6.33 -18.51 2.44
CA GLY A 64 -6.03 -19.66 3.28
C GLY A 64 -5.53 -19.26 4.67
N ALA A 65 -5.39 -20.25 5.56
CA ALA A 65 -4.81 -20.07 6.88
C ALA A 65 -3.42 -19.44 6.73
N GLY A 66 -3.39 -18.14 6.94
CA GLY A 66 -2.19 -17.40 6.75
C GLY A 66 -1.83 -16.98 5.31
N VAL A 67 -2.80 -16.51 4.51
CA VAL A 67 -2.52 -15.74 3.29
C VAL A 67 -3.40 -14.49 3.23
N VAL A 68 -2.79 -13.32 2.97
CA VAL A 68 -3.55 -12.11 2.61
C VAL A 68 -3.92 -12.26 1.14
N ALA A 69 -5.18 -12.53 0.84
CA ALA A 69 -5.67 -12.52 -0.53
C ALA A 69 -6.12 -11.12 -0.90
N PHE A 70 -5.68 -10.65 -2.06
CA PHE A 70 -6.17 -9.41 -2.65
C PHE A 70 -6.84 -9.72 -3.98
N ARG A 71 -8.03 -9.17 -4.19
CA ARG A 71 -8.80 -9.38 -5.40
C ARG A 71 -9.29 -8.06 -5.92
N ARG A 72 -9.01 -7.80 -7.19
CA ARG A 72 -9.59 -6.65 -7.89
C ARG A 72 -10.81 -7.10 -8.66
N VAL A 73 -11.93 -6.41 -8.49
CA VAL A 73 -13.16 -6.67 -9.23
C VAL A 73 -13.79 -5.34 -9.61
N VAL A 74 -14.43 -5.26 -10.77
CA VAL A 74 -15.32 -4.14 -11.10
C VAL A 74 -16.73 -4.62 -10.87
N ALA A 75 -17.47 -3.95 -10.00
CA ALA A 75 -18.84 -4.32 -9.69
C ALA A 75 -19.68 -3.11 -9.31
N GLU A 76 -20.99 -3.29 -9.37
CA GLU A 76 -21.94 -2.24 -9.03
C GLU A 76 -22.07 -2.11 -7.51
N VAL A 77 -21.91 -0.88 -7.01
CA VAL A 77 -22.07 -0.48 -5.61
C VAL A 77 -22.88 0.81 -5.56
N ASP A 78 -23.98 0.82 -4.82
CA ASP A 78 -24.93 1.96 -4.74
C ASP A 78 -25.41 2.47 -6.11
N GLY A 79 -25.67 1.57 -7.06
CA GLY A 79 -26.17 1.95 -8.39
C GLY A 79 -25.09 2.47 -9.35
N GLN A 80 -23.81 2.37 -9.00
CA GLN A 80 -22.69 2.83 -9.83
C GLN A 80 -21.63 1.74 -9.98
N LEU A 81 -21.11 1.57 -11.20
CA LEU A 81 -19.95 0.71 -11.46
C LEU A 81 -18.71 1.30 -10.78
N ARG A 82 -18.12 0.53 -9.87
CA ARG A 82 -16.91 0.90 -9.14
C ARG A 82 -15.91 -0.23 -9.19
N THR A 83 -14.64 0.12 -9.21
CA THR A 83 -13.57 -0.85 -9.08
C THR A 83 -13.23 -1.08 -7.61
N LEU A 84 -13.37 -2.31 -7.15
CA LEU A 84 -13.09 -2.71 -5.79
C LEU A 84 -11.77 -3.47 -5.71
N LEU A 85 -10.98 -3.18 -4.67
CA LEU A 85 -9.86 -4.00 -4.22
C LEU A 85 -10.29 -4.63 -2.89
N LEU A 86 -10.56 -5.93 -2.89
CA LEU A 86 -10.88 -6.69 -1.69
C LEU A 86 -9.59 -7.25 -1.09
N VAL A 87 -9.46 -7.21 0.22
CA VAL A 87 -8.30 -7.73 0.94
C VAL A 87 -8.75 -8.50 2.16
N SER A 88 -8.47 -9.79 2.22
CA SER A 88 -8.75 -10.60 3.42
C SER A 88 -7.62 -10.49 4.44
N VAL A 89 -7.95 -10.29 5.70
CA VAL A 89 -7.00 -10.10 6.81
C VAL A 89 -7.33 -11.08 7.95
N ASP A 90 -6.49 -12.11 8.09
CA ASP A 90 -6.27 -12.82 9.37
C ASP A 90 -4.92 -12.40 9.96
N ALA A 91 -4.60 -12.80 11.20
CA ALA A 91 -3.31 -12.53 11.84
C ALA A 91 -2.14 -12.65 10.85
N LEU A 92 -1.45 -11.53 10.55
CA LEU A 92 -0.59 -11.36 9.37
C LEU A 92 0.43 -12.51 9.23
N PRO A 93 0.17 -13.42 8.31
CA PRO A 93 0.93 -14.64 8.19
C PRO A 93 2.15 -14.40 7.33
N MET A 94 3.32 -14.70 7.87
CA MET A 94 4.58 -14.25 7.30
C MET A 94 5.30 -15.39 6.59
N ARG A 95 5.44 -15.28 5.27
CA ARG A 95 6.24 -16.20 4.44
C ARG A 95 7.67 -15.64 4.34
N ARG A 96 8.44 -15.80 5.42
CA ARG A 96 9.78 -15.21 5.51
C ARG A 96 10.79 -16.00 4.69
N SER A 97 11.50 -15.32 3.82
CA SER A 97 12.58 -15.84 2.99
C SER A 97 13.74 -14.84 2.93
N LEU A 98 14.81 -15.21 2.23
CA LEU A 98 15.86 -14.27 1.88
C LEU A 98 15.36 -13.39 0.73
N VAL A 99 15.17 -12.11 1.01
CA VAL A 99 14.70 -11.09 0.07
C VAL A 99 15.90 -10.34 -0.48
N ARG A 100 16.04 -10.31 -1.81
CA ARG A 100 17.08 -9.52 -2.47
C ARG A 100 16.63 -8.07 -2.55
N VAL A 101 17.22 -7.24 -1.69
CA VAL A 101 16.81 -5.83 -1.53
C VAL A 101 16.94 -5.02 -2.83
N PRO A 102 18.00 -5.18 -3.66
CA PRO A 102 18.07 -4.50 -4.95
C PRO A 102 16.87 -4.81 -5.86
N ASP A 103 16.46 -6.08 -5.91
CA ASP A 103 15.40 -6.55 -6.81
C ASP A 103 14.03 -6.05 -6.33
N LEU A 104 13.81 -6.07 -5.01
CA LEU A 104 12.65 -5.47 -4.35
C LEU A 104 12.51 -3.98 -4.69
N LEU A 105 13.59 -3.20 -4.55
CA LEU A 105 13.58 -1.76 -4.81
C LEU A 105 13.32 -1.46 -6.29
N MET A 106 14.02 -2.14 -7.20
CA MET A 106 13.87 -1.95 -8.64
C MET A 106 12.47 -2.32 -9.12
N THR A 107 11.97 -3.51 -8.76
CA THR A 107 10.63 -3.97 -9.15
C THR A 107 9.55 -3.03 -8.65
N THR A 108 9.71 -2.50 -7.43
CA THR A 108 8.78 -1.52 -6.89
C THR A 108 8.87 -0.21 -7.67
N LEU A 109 10.07 0.33 -7.91
CA LEU A 109 10.26 1.60 -8.61
C LEU A 109 9.73 1.56 -10.04
N ASP A 110 10.03 0.50 -10.79
CA ASP A 110 9.64 0.33 -12.20
C ASP A 110 8.12 0.42 -12.40
N ARG A 111 7.35 -0.09 -11.44
CA ARG A 111 5.89 0.01 -11.44
C ARG A 111 5.38 1.46 -11.37
N PHE A 112 6.13 2.34 -10.70
CA PHE A 112 5.75 3.74 -10.50
C PHE A 112 6.38 4.70 -11.51
N LEU A 113 7.45 4.31 -12.23
CA LEU A 113 8.07 5.17 -13.25
C LEU A 113 7.05 5.67 -14.29
N SER A 114 6.21 4.78 -14.81
CA SER A 114 5.17 5.14 -15.79
C SER A 114 4.05 5.99 -15.21
N GLN A 115 3.76 5.86 -13.91
CA GLN A 115 2.77 6.69 -13.22
C GLN A 115 3.31 8.08 -12.92
N ALA A 116 4.54 8.16 -12.41
CA ALA A 116 5.24 9.41 -12.12
C ALA A 116 5.41 10.25 -13.39
N ARG A 117 5.86 9.65 -14.50
CA ARG A 117 5.96 10.34 -15.80
C ARG A 117 4.61 10.88 -16.30
N ALA A 118 3.54 10.10 -16.16
CA ALA A 118 2.21 10.53 -16.58
C ALA A 118 1.65 11.68 -15.73
N ALA A 119 2.15 11.83 -14.50
CA ALA A 119 1.77 12.87 -13.55
C ALA A 119 2.78 14.03 -13.48
N ASP A 120 3.79 14.05 -14.37
CA ASP A 120 4.90 15.02 -14.36
C ASP A 120 5.64 15.10 -13.01
N VAL A 121 5.86 13.94 -12.39
CA VAL A 121 6.58 13.78 -11.11
C VAL A 121 7.96 13.18 -11.36
N GLU A 122 9.00 13.84 -10.86
CA GLU A 122 10.34 13.29 -10.79
C GLU A 122 10.39 12.18 -9.73
N LEU A 123 10.81 10.98 -10.13
CA LEU A 123 10.96 9.84 -9.23
C LEU A 123 12.42 9.37 -9.22
N ALA A 124 13.06 9.40 -8.06
CA ALA A 124 14.46 9.04 -7.88
C ALA A 124 14.66 7.92 -6.85
N LEU A 125 15.68 7.08 -7.08
CA LEU A 125 16.13 6.04 -6.16
C LEU A 125 17.53 6.36 -5.64
N HIS A 126 17.67 6.42 -4.31
CA HIS A 126 18.92 6.64 -3.61
C HIS A 126 19.29 5.40 -2.80
N LYS A 127 20.36 4.71 -3.20
CA LYS A 127 20.82 3.51 -2.50
C LYS A 127 22.17 3.77 -1.85
N ASP A 128 22.30 3.47 -0.56
CA ASP A 128 23.59 3.45 0.11
C ASP A 128 24.49 2.35 -0.50
N PRO A 129 25.73 2.67 -0.94
CA PRO A 129 26.67 1.68 -1.46
C PRO A 129 26.96 0.51 -0.50
N SER A 130 26.81 0.75 0.79
CA SER A 130 27.05 -0.22 1.86
C SER A 130 25.80 -1.04 2.26
N LEU A 131 24.67 -0.85 1.57
CA LEU A 131 23.43 -1.59 1.79
C LEU A 131 23.65 -3.11 1.60
N PRO A 132 23.43 -3.95 2.62
CA PRO A 132 23.52 -5.39 2.45
C PRO A 132 22.52 -5.87 1.39
N PRO A 133 22.89 -6.86 0.56
CA PRO A 133 22.08 -7.25 -0.59
C PRO A 133 20.81 -8.02 -0.18
N VAL A 134 20.76 -8.54 1.05
CA VAL A 134 19.72 -9.48 1.49
C VAL A 134 19.19 -9.11 2.87
N LEU A 135 17.87 -9.12 2.98
CA LEU A 135 17.08 -9.00 4.20
C LEU A 135 16.28 -10.29 4.39
N TYR A 136 16.05 -10.72 5.62
CA TYR A 136 15.16 -11.85 5.91
C TYR A 136 13.76 -11.33 6.27
N GLY A 137 12.78 -11.60 5.39
CA GLY A 137 11.44 -11.02 5.50
C GLY A 137 10.47 -11.60 4.49
N ASP A 138 9.25 -11.08 4.46
CA ASP A 138 8.22 -11.47 3.50
C ASP A 138 8.25 -10.50 2.31
N GLU A 139 8.79 -10.96 1.18
CA GLU A 139 9.03 -10.14 0.00
C GLU A 139 7.75 -9.48 -0.54
N GLU A 140 6.66 -10.24 -0.64
CA GLU A 140 5.39 -9.75 -1.17
C GLU A 140 4.83 -8.62 -0.29
N LYS A 141 4.89 -8.77 1.03
CA LYS A 141 4.41 -7.75 1.97
C LYS A 141 5.31 -6.52 1.99
N LEU A 142 6.62 -6.68 1.89
CA LEU A 142 7.56 -5.56 1.80
C LEU A 142 7.36 -4.78 0.49
N ALA A 143 7.17 -5.48 -0.62
CA ALA A 143 6.87 -4.85 -1.92
C ALA A 143 5.55 -4.09 -1.86
N TRP A 144 4.51 -4.68 -1.27
CA TRP A 144 3.22 -4.03 -1.07
C TRP A 144 3.33 -2.77 -0.18
N LEU A 145 4.11 -2.85 0.91
CA LEU A 145 4.37 -1.72 1.79
C LEU A 145 5.03 -0.57 1.04
N LEU A 146 6.11 -0.84 0.31
CA LEU A 146 6.85 0.19 -0.44
C LEU A 146 5.97 0.78 -1.55
N ALA A 147 5.20 -0.05 -2.25
CA ALA A 147 4.26 0.39 -3.27
C ALA A 147 3.15 1.29 -2.71
N THR A 148 2.65 0.98 -1.51
CA THR A 148 1.64 1.80 -0.85
C THR A 148 2.19 3.19 -0.51
N LEU A 149 3.40 3.26 0.04
CA LEU A 149 4.04 4.53 0.37
C LEU A 149 4.38 5.34 -0.88
N LEU A 150 4.97 4.71 -1.90
CA LEU A 150 5.29 5.36 -3.17
C LEU A 150 4.06 5.85 -3.94
N GLY A 151 3.00 5.03 -3.98
CA GLY A 151 1.74 5.43 -4.63
C GLY A 151 1.09 6.62 -3.94
N ASN A 152 1.22 6.74 -2.61
CA ASN A 152 0.79 7.93 -1.88
C ASN A 152 1.66 9.14 -2.21
N ALA A 153 2.98 8.98 -2.22
CA ALA A 153 3.92 10.04 -2.54
C ALA A 153 3.69 10.61 -3.95
N VAL A 154 3.60 9.76 -4.98
CA VAL A 154 3.38 10.20 -6.38
C VAL A 154 2.04 10.93 -6.52
N ARG A 155 0.96 10.37 -5.93
CA ARG A 155 -0.37 10.99 -6.00
C ARG A 155 -0.42 12.35 -5.31
N LEU A 156 0.24 12.49 -4.16
CA LEU A 156 0.25 13.73 -3.37
C LEU A 156 1.21 14.77 -3.95
N ALA A 157 2.33 14.36 -4.55
CA ALA A 157 3.25 15.25 -5.24
C ALA A 157 2.64 15.86 -6.51
N ALA A 158 1.80 15.12 -7.22
CA ALA A 158 1.12 15.57 -8.45
C ALA A 158 0.03 16.65 -8.24
N CYS A 159 0.07 17.38 -7.12
CA CYS A 159 -0.89 18.45 -6.84
C CYS A 159 -0.57 19.69 -7.71
N PRO A 160 -1.57 20.39 -8.28
CA PRO A 160 -1.34 21.47 -9.25
C PRO A 160 -0.44 22.62 -8.78
N ASP A 161 -0.37 22.83 -7.46
CA ASP A 161 0.37 23.94 -6.86
C ASP A 161 1.83 23.59 -6.51
N ALA A 162 2.27 22.35 -6.73
CA ALA A 162 3.63 21.92 -6.41
C ALA A 162 4.61 22.36 -7.52
N ALA A 163 5.54 23.25 -7.18
CA ALA A 163 6.65 23.59 -8.07
C ALA A 163 7.63 22.40 -8.15
N ALA A 164 7.76 21.81 -9.34
CA ALA A 164 8.60 20.64 -9.62
C ALA A 164 8.28 19.43 -8.71
N PRO A 165 7.16 18.71 -8.95
CA PRO A 165 6.78 17.53 -8.18
C PRO A 165 7.90 16.48 -8.14
N ARG A 166 8.26 16.02 -6.94
CA ARG A 166 9.39 15.12 -6.72
C ARG A 166 9.09 14.10 -5.63
N VAL A 167 9.48 12.86 -5.89
CA VAL A 167 9.41 11.72 -4.98
C VAL A 167 10.77 11.02 -4.93
N ASP A 168 11.23 10.72 -3.73
CA ASP A 168 12.46 9.96 -3.49
C ASP A 168 12.15 8.66 -2.76
N LEU A 169 12.66 7.55 -3.28
CA LEU A 169 12.87 6.32 -2.54
C LEU A 169 14.33 6.24 -2.12
N ALA A 170 14.62 6.09 -0.83
CA ALA A 170 15.96 5.83 -0.34
C ALA A 170 16.04 4.52 0.44
N ALA A 171 17.16 3.82 0.31
CA ALA A 171 17.46 2.60 1.06
C ALA A 171 18.88 2.65 1.63
N SER A 172 18.99 2.46 2.95
CA SER A 172 20.26 2.45 3.68
C SER A 172 20.25 1.37 4.77
N PHE A 173 21.38 1.18 5.45
CA PHE A 173 21.52 0.18 6.50
C PHE A 173 22.16 0.79 7.74
N ASP A 174 21.44 0.78 8.85
CA ASP A 174 21.96 1.20 10.14
C ASP A 174 22.71 0.03 10.78
N ARG A 175 24.04 0.15 10.84
CA ARG A 175 24.92 -0.87 11.43
C ARG A 175 24.84 -0.92 12.96
N ALA A 176 24.47 0.18 13.61
CA ALA A 176 24.37 0.24 15.07
C ALA A 176 23.13 -0.52 15.57
N THR A 177 22.02 -0.41 14.85
CA THR A 177 20.77 -1.13 15.17
C THR A 177 20.59 -2.43 14.39
N ASN A 178 21.42 -2.69 13.36
CA ASN A 178 21.33 -3.83 12.45
C ASN A 178 20.00 -3.88 11.68
N GLU A 179 19.57 -2.71 11.19
CA GLU A 179 18.28 -2.50 10.52
C GLU A 179 18.47 -1.94 9.10
N PHE A 180 17.62 -2.39 8.18
CA PHE A 180 17.38 -1.73 6.91
C PHE A 180 16.49 -0.52 7.13
N VAL A 181 16.84 0.61 6.50
CA VAL A 181 16.07 1.84 6.56
C VAL A 181 15.61 2.20 5.15
N PHE A 182 14.30 2.10 4.93
CA PHE A 182 13.62 2.53 3.71
C PHE A 182 12.94 3.86 3.96
N ILE A 183 13.17 4.83 3.08
CA ILE A 183 12.61 6.17 3.19
C ILE A 183 11.86 6.49 1.92
N VAL A 184 10.60 6.91 2.04
CA VAL A 184 9.83 7.49 0.94
C VAL A 184 9.54 8.94 1.28
N SER A 185 10.01 9.87 0.44
CA SER A 185 9.78 11.32 0.61
C SER A 185 9.09 11.92 -0.61
N ASP A 186 8.22 12.89 -0.38
CA ASP A 186 7.58 13.71 -1.41
C ASP A 186 7.68 15.20 -1.05
N ASN A 187 7.51 16.08 -2.04
CA ASN A 187 7.34 17.53 -1.86
C ASN A 187 5.88 17.99 -2.06
N GLY A 188 4.91 17.12 -1.78
CA GLY A 188 3.49 17.44 -1.90
C GLY A 188 2.98 18.41 -0.83
N PRO A 189 1.66 18.48 -0.60
CA PRO A 189 1.06 19.47 0.30
C PRO A 189 1.41 19.26 1.77
N GLY A 190 1.99 18.12 2.13
CA GLY A 190 2.27 17.73 3.51
C GLY A 190 0.98 17.55 4.33
N MET A 191 1.15 17.40 5.66
CA MET A 191 0.06 17.07 6.57
C MET A 191 0.06 17.98 7.80
N PRO A 192 -1.12 18.41 8.28
CA PRO A 192 -1.22 19.08 9.57
C PRO A 192 -0.96 18.08 10.71
N GLU A 193 -0.51 18.59 11.85
CA GLU A 193 -0.17 17.77 13.02
C GLU A 193 -1.34 16.89 13.49
N SER A 194 -2.56 17.43 13.42
CA SER A 194 -3.79 16.71 13.76
C SER A 194 -4.01 15.46 12.91
N THR A 195 -3.69 15.51 11.61
CA THR A 195 -3.74 14.34 10.72
C THR A 195 -2.59 13.38 11.01
N ARG A 196 -1.38 13.92 11.20
CA ARG A 196 -0.17 13.11 11.46
C ARG A 196 -0.31 12.26 12.73
N ARG A 197 -0.91 12.81 13.79
CA ARG A 197 -1.11 12.10 15.07
C ARG A 197 -1.90 10.80 14.91
N TRP A 198 -2.86 10.78 13.98
CA TRP A 198 -3.76 9.64 13.76
C TRP A 198 -3.48 8.95 12.42
N LEU A 199 -2.27 9.09 11.87
CA LEU A 199 -1.95 8.55 10.56
C LEU A 199 -1.97 7.01 10.56
N PHE A 200 -1.49 6.42 11.64
CA PHE A 200 -1.40 4.99 11.85
C PHE A 200 -2.33 4.49 12.96
N GLU A 201 -3.35 5.27 13.29
CA GLU A 201 -4.33 4.97 14.32
C GLU A 201 -5.72 5.45 13.85
N ARG A 202 -6.78 5.01 14.53
CA ARG A 202 -8.10 5.63 14.32
C ARG A 202 -8.16 6.88 15.20
N ASP A 203 -8.58 8.02 14.66
CA ASP A 203 -8.85 9.19 15.49
C ASP A 203 -9.99 8.81 16.45
N PRO A 204 -9.74 8.80 17.77
CA PRO A 204 -10.71 8.35 18.76
C PRO A 204 -11.96 9.26 18.81
N ARG A 205 -11.90 10.48 18.26
CA ARG A 205 -13.02 11.43 18.25
C ARG A 205 -13.92 11.27 17.04
N THR A 206 -13.37 10.86 15.90
CA THR A 206 -14.12 10.77 14.64
C THR A 206 -14.25 9.35 14.10
N GLY A 207 -13.49 8.40 14.65
CA GLY A 207 -13.36 7.03 14.15
C GLY A 207 -12.62 6.92 12.81
N ARG A 208 -12.17 8.04 12.23
CA ARG A 208 -11.52 8.10 10.91
C ARG A 208 -10.01 7.92 11.03
N SER A 209 -9.38 7.33 10.04
CA SER A 209 -7.91 7.26 9.90
C SER A 209 -7.48 7.99 8.62
N ALA A 210 -6.19 8.32 8.49
CA ALA A 210 -5.64 8.94 7.28
C ALA A 210 -5.71 8.01 6.04
N GLY A 211 -6.08 6.75 6.23
CA GLY A 211 -6.26 5.76 5.18
C GLY A 211 -5.92 4.37 5.70
N LEU A 212 -6.81 3.42 5.46
CA LEU A 212 -6.69 2.03 5.94
C LEU A 212 -5.43 1.31 5.43
N ALA A 213 -4.94 1.71 4.25
CA ALA A 213 -3.68 1.23 3.70
C ALA A 213 -2.48 1.59 4.58
N LEU A 214 -2.44 2.79 5.19
CA LEU A 214 -1.34 3.19 6.08
C LEU A 214 -1.40 2.48 7.44
N LEU A 215 -2.60 2.18 7.93
CA LEU A 215 -2.78 1.31 9.10
C LEU A 215 -2.16 -0.08 8.85
N MET A 216 -2.48 -0.70 7.72
CA MET A 216 -1.92 -2.00 7.35
C MET A 216 -0.41 -1.96 7.09
N VAL A 217 0.12 -0.83 6.61
CA VAL A 217 1.58 -0.63 6.52
C VAL A 217 2.22 -0.78 7.91
N LYS A 218 1.64 -0.16 8.95
CA LYS A 218 2.14 -0.33 10.33
C LYS A 218 2.09 -1.79 10.76
N ASP A 219 1.02 -2.52 10.47
CA ASP A 219 0.91 -3.93 10.83
C ASP A 219 1.96 -4.81 10.11
N VAL A 220 2.22 -4.55 8.82
CA VAL A 220 3.28 -5.24 8.06
C VAL A 220 4.66 -4.96 8.67
N VAL A 221 4.94 -3.69 9.03
CA VAL A 221 6.20 -3.32 9.69
C VAL A 221 6.36 -4.02 11.03
N VAL A 222 5.31 -4.02 11.86
CA VAL A 222 5.29 -4.71 13.16
C VAL A 222 5.47 -6.22 13.00
N ALA A 223 4.85 -6.83 11.99
CA ALA A 223 5.01 -8.25 11.68
C ALA A 223 6.45 -8.61 11.24
N HIS A 224 7.22 -7.63 10.76
CA HIS A 224 8.66 -7.74 10.51
C HIS A 224 9.53 -7.33 11.71
N HIS A 225 8.93 -7.07 12.87
CA HIS A 225 9.60 -6.55 14.07
C HIS A 225 10.25 -5.18 13.87
N GLY A 226 9.75 -4.41 12.91
CA GLY A 226 10.26 -3.09 12.57
C GLY A 226 9.53 -1.93 13.23
N SER A 227 9.89 -0.73 12.79
CA SER A 227 9.21 0.52 13.17
C SER A 227 8.95 1.41 11.96
N ILE A 228 7.89 2.22 12.02
CA ILE A 228 7.58 3.22 11.00
C ILE A 228 7.36 4.57 11.68
N ASP A 229 7.94 5.61 11.10
CA ASP A 229 7.80 7.00 11.53
C ASP A 229 7.44 7.90 10.34
N VAL A 230 6.84 9.05 10.64
CA VAL A 230 6.45 10.04 9.63
C VAL A 230 6.82 11.47 10.06
N ALA A 231 7.59 12.15 9.24
CA ALA A 231 7.84 13.58 9.34
C ALA A 231 7.11 14.30 8.20
N SER A 232 6.31 15.31 8.50
CA SER A 232 5.59 16.10 7.50
C SER A 232 5.20 17.45 8.07
N ARG A 233 5.17 18.46 7.21
CA ARG A 233 4.68 19.81 7.51
C ARG A 233 3.93 20.34 6.31
N VAL A 234 2.84 21.08 6.56
CA VAL A 234 2.02 21.67 5.50
C VAL A 234 2.88 22.54 4.59
N GLY A 235 2.85 22.25 3.29
CA GLY A 235 3.64 22.92 2.25
C GLY A 235 5.08 22.43 2.07
N GLU A 236 5.56 21.50 2.90
CA GLU A 236 6.94 20.98 2.85
C GLU A 236 7.00 19.48 2.49
N GLY A 237 5.86 18.87 2.16
CA GLY A 237 5.77 17.45 1.81
C GLY A 237 5.79 16.50 3.00
N SER A 238 6.07 15.22 2.72
CA SER A 238 6.05 14.14 3.71
C SER A 238 7.25 13.22 3.55
N ARG A 239 7.69 12.64 4.66
CA ARG A 239 8.76 11.65 4.74
C ARG A 239 8.33 10.50 5.63
N PHE A 240 8.19 9.32 5.05
CA PHE A 240 7.98 8.06 5.75
C PHE A 240 9.32 7.35 5.93
N THR A 241 9.61 6.93 7.15
CA THR A 241 10.83 6.18 7.48
C THR A 241 10.44 4.83 8.05
N VAL A 242 10.74 3.76 7.31
CA VAL A 242 10.48 2.37 7.70
C VAL A 242 11.80 1.71 8.06
N ARG A 243 11.88 1.16 9.26
CA ARG A 243 13.02 0.38 9.76
C ARG A 243 12.63 -1.07 9.88
N ILE A 244 13.39 -1.95 9.24
CA ILE A 244 13.18 -3.39 9.30
C ILE A 244 14.48 -4.05 9.77
N PRO A 245 14.50 -4.77 10.90
CA PRO A 245 15.65 -5.56 11.31
C PRO A 245 16.11 -6.46 10.17
N ARG A 246 17.43 -6.65 10.03
CA ARG A 246 18.00 -7.54 9.00
C ARG A 246 17.35 -8.93 9.00
N GLY A 247 16.90 -9.38 10.17
CA GLY A 247 16.28 -10.67 10.39
C GLY A 247 17.28 -11.83 10.25
N HIS A 248 16.89 -12.98 10.75
CA HIS A 248 17.65 -14.22 10.63
C HIS A 248 16.67 -15.36 10.39
N ALA A 249 17.02 -16.28 9.49
CA ALA A 249 16.33 -17.56 9.42
C ALA A 249 16.52 -18.26 10.77
N ARG A 250 15.42 -18.59 11.47
CA ARG A 250 15.52 -19.52 12.60
C ARG A 250 15.85 -20.89 12.01
N ALA A 251 16.96 -21.47 12.47
CA ALA A 251 17.34 -22.84 12.19
C ALA A 251 16.34 -23.83 12.81
#